data_AF-A0A1V6GAE2-F1
#
_entry.id   AF-A0A1V6GAE2-F1
#
_cell.length_a   1.000
_cell.length_b   1.000
_cell.length_c   1.000
_cell.angle_alpha   90.00
_cell.angle_beta   90.00
_cell.angle_gamma   90.00
#
_symmetry.space_group_name_H-M   'P 1'
#
loop_
_entity.id
_entity.type
_entity.pdbx_description
1 polymer ?
#
loop_
_entity_poly.entity_id
_entity_poly.type
_entity_poly.pdbx_seq_one_letter_code
_entity_poly.pdbx_strand_id
1 'polypeptide(L)'
;MSGGSLRTYQIGFGSTDAVRDSTWNVTNGYARLTLSGGEVTVGPSGIGPHAAWNRVSGIPQECATAWYETLFSGGTLGAYASTVNRAHTRLSDAHGGVTFRAADTNGTPFTITQQGALVGSGGLRKTGAGALVLASPVNTYTGKTVVAEGTLSLNVFSGVMTARWAADSLAVTPGGAVAEWPCALGESYWSFSHALAVAIRSTSTAPILAPETMNGHKAVRFNGANDALGMSGLLTTTPVNGAGRARATARRS
;
A
#
# COMPACT_ATOMS: atom_id res chain seq x y z
N MET A 1 -5.82 -22.03 6.90
CA MET A 1 -7.22 -21.63 7.09
C MET A 1 -7.87 -21.41 5.74
N SER A 2 -8.94 -22.17 5.46
CA SER A 2 -9.70 -22.12 4.20
C SER A 2 -11.16 -21.67 4.40
N GLY A 3 -11.61 -21.56 5.65
CA GLY A 3 -12.96 -21.14 6.06
C GLY A 3 -13.04 -20.96 7.58
N GLY A 4 -14.16 -20.44 8.08
CA GLY A 4 -14.40 -20.17 9.51
C GLY A 4 -13.79 -18.86 10.02
N SER A 5 -13.66 -18.72 11.34
CA SER A 5 -13.00 -17.59 12.02
C SER A 5 -11.98 -18.08 13.05
N LEU A 6 -10.79 -17.48 13.06
CA LEU A 6 -9.74 -17.68 14.04
C LEU A 6 -9.43 -16.32 14.67
N ARG A 7 -9.46 -16.25 16.00
CA ARG A 7 -8.98 -15.10 16.77
C ARG A 7 -7.82 -15.53 17.65
N THR A 8 -6.67 -14.91 17.49
CA THR A 8 -5.45 -15.27 18.23
C THR A 8 -4.61 -14.05 18.59
N TYR A 9 -3.93 -14.12 19.73
CA TYR A 9 -2.97 -13.09 20.15
C TYR A 9 -1.81 -12.94 19.16
N GLN A 10 -1.32 -14.07 18.64
CA GLN A 10 -0.20 -14.12 17.71
C GLN A 10 -0.29 -15.36 16.82
N ILE A 11 0.28 -15.29 15.62
CA ILE A 11 0.76 -16.47 14.89
C ILE A 11 2.29 -16.40 14.85
N GLY A 12 2.92 -17.16 15.74
CA GLY A 12 4.38 -17.17 15.91
C GLY A 12 5.03 -18.34 15.19
N PHE A 13 6.14 -18.08 14.50
CA PHE A 13 7.07 -19.15 14.09
C PHE A 13 8.22 -19.24 15.10
N GLY A 14 8.30 -20.35 15.84
CA GLY A 14 9.24 -20.55 16.94
C GLY A 14 8.56 -20.56 18.32
N SER A 15 9.35 -20.66 19.39
CA SER A 15 8.83 -20.78 20.77
C SER A 15 8.42 -19.42 21.34
N THR A 16 7.17 -19.30 21.82
CA THR A 16 6.63 -18.08 22.46
C THR A 16 6.55 -18.15 23.99
N ASP A 17 6.63 -19.33 24.61
CA ASP A 17 6.22 -19.52 26.03
C ASP A 17 7.36 -19.88 27.00
N ALA A 18 8.61 -19.56 26.65
CA ALA A 18 9.72 -19.75 27.56
C ALA A 18 10.66 -18.55 27.49
N VAL A 19 11.20 -18.16 28.65
CA VAL A 19 12.28 -17.17 28.78
C VAL A 19 13.51 -17.72 28.06
N ARG A 20 13.54 -17.58 26.74
CA ARG A 20 14.59 -18.09 25.86
C ARG A 20 15.34 -16.88 25.32
N ASP A 21 16.55 -16.70 25.84
CA ASP A 21 17.45 -15.59 25.52
C ASP A 21 18.11 -15.74 24.13
N SER A 22 19.17 -14.96 23.89
CA SER A 22 19.92 -14.95 22.63
C SER A 22 20.73 -16.21 22.32
N THR A 23 20.79 -17.19 23.21
CA THR A 23 21.55 -18.43 23.00
C THR A 23 20.76 -19.53 22.28
N TRP A 24 19.44 -19.37 22.14
CA TRP A 24 18.59 -20.33 21.43
C TRP A 24 18.37 -19.95 19.96
N ASN A 25 18.66 -20.91 19.07
CA ASN A 25 18.46 -20.78 17.63
C ASN A 25 17.58 -21.93 17.12
N VAL A 26 16.42 -21.62 16.55
CA VAL A 26 15.63 -22.63 15.85
C VAL A 26 16.33 -22.99 14.54
N THR A 27 16.90 -24.19 14.49
CA THR A 27 17.47 -24.80 13.28
C THR A 27 16.65 -26.03 12.88
N ASN A 28 16.68 -26.39 11.59
CA ASN A 28 15.92 -27.47 10.95
C ASN A 28 14.39 -27.37 11.08
N GLY A 29 13.87 -26.15 11.30
CA GLY A 29 12.45 -25.86 11.45
C GLY A 29 11.78 -25.47 10.13
N TYR A 30 10.59 -26.03 9.90
CA TYR A 30 9.74 -25.75 8.74
C TYR A 30 8.32 -25.40 9.23
N ALA A 31 7.82 -24.23 8.85
CA ALA A 31 6.46 -23.81 9.20
C ALA A 31 5.77 -23.11 8.02
N ARG A 32 4.49 -23.39 7.83
CA ARG A 32 3.68 -22.71 6.80
C ARG A 32 2.37 -22.24 7.40
N LEU A 33 2.07 -20.96 7.25
CA LEU A 33 0.75 -20.39 7.42
C LEU A 33 0.14 -20.17 6.05
N THR A 34 -1.03 -20.77 5.78
CA THR A 34 -1.80 -20.50 4.57
C THR A 34 -3.16 -19.93 4.92
N LEU A 35 -3.50 -18.79 4.32
CA LEU A 35 -4.84 -18.23 4.32
C LEU A 35 -5.39 -18.28 2.89
N SER A 36 -6.35 -19.18 2.66
CA SER A 36 -7.04 -19.34 1.37
C SER A 36 -8.52 -18.98 1.43
N GLY A 37 -9.06 -18.75 2.64
CA GLY A 37 -10.45 -18.39 2.88
C GLY A 37 -10.72 -18.20 4.38
N GLY A 38 -11.94 -17.81 4.74
CA GLY A 38 -12.29 -17.50 6.14
C GLY A 38 -11.62 -16.23 6.66
N GLU A 39 -11.59 -16.08 7.98
CA GLU A 39 -11.07 -14.89 8.66
C GLU A 39 -10.06 -15.23 9.77
N VAL A 40 -8.88 -14.63 9.73
CA VAL A 40 -7.90 -14.65 10.82
C VAL A 40 -7.81 -13.26 11.42
N THR A 41 -8.12 -13.10 12.71
CA THR A 41 -7.91 -11.86 13.45
C THR A 41 -6.74 -12.02 14.42
N VAL A 42 -5.76 -11.13 14.29
CA VAL A 42 -4.55 -11.15 15.12
C VAL A 42 -4.56 -10.01 16.16
N GLY A 43 -3.97 -10.31 17.31
CA GLY A 43 -3.69 -9.36 18.38
C GLY A 43 -2.40 -8.55 18.13
N PRO A 44 -1.89 -7.86 19.16
CA PRO A 44 -0.81 -6.90 19.00
C PRO A 44 0.53 -7.51 18.52
N SER A 45 0.74 -8.80 18.74
CA SER A 45 1.97 -9.51 18.33
C SER A 45 1.98 -9.96 16.86
N GLY A 46 0.83 -9.90 16.18
CA GLY A 46 0.70 -10.13 14.74
C GLY A 46 1.14 -11.51 14.26
N ILE A 47 1.66 -11.55 13.03
CA ILE A 47 2.19 -12.75 12.38
C ILE A 47 3.68 -12.56 12.18
N GLY A 48 4.50 -13.51 12.65
CA GLY A 48 5.94 -13.41 12.43
C GLY A 48 6.79 -14.40 13.18
N PRO A 49 8.07 -14.52 12.79
CA PRO A 49 9.04 -15.26 13.56
C PRO A 49 9.21 -14.67 14.97
N HIS A 50 9.49 -15.54 15.93
CA HIS A 50 10.02 -15.16 17.24
C HIS A 50 11.48 -14.72 17.12
N ALA A 51 11.99 -13.95 18.09
CA ALA A 51 13.39 -13.46 18.10
C ALA A 51 14.45 -14.57 18.10
N ALA A 52 14.07 -15.80 18.48
CA ALA A 52 14.94 -16.98 18.45
C ALA A 52 14.95 -17.72 17.09
N TRP A 53 14.15 -17.28 16.10
CA TRP A 53 14.10 -17.89 14.79
C TRP A 53 15.27 -17.41 13.92
N ASN A 54 16.18 -18.33 13.59
CA ASN A 54 17.27 -18.13 12.65
C ASN A 54 18.04 -16.80 12.83
N ARG A 55 18.77 -16.68 13.96
CA ARG A 55 19.55 -15.48 14.31
C ARG A 55 20.79 -15.23 13.44
N VAL A 56 21.13 -16.12 12.51
CA VAL A 56 22.43 -16.11 11.82
C VAL A 56 22.53 -15.05 10.71
N SER A 57 21.42 -14.52 10.19
CA SER A 57 21.48 -13.55 9.07
C SER A 57 20.58 -12.32 9.19
N GLY A 58 19.76 -12.19 10.23
CA GLY A 58 18.78 -11.08 10.33
C GLY A 58 17.70 -11.08 9.23
N ILE A 59 17.72 -12.07 8.32
CA ILE A 59 16.73 -12.28 7.25
C ILE A 59 16.39 -13.78 7.24
N PRO A 60 15.19 -14.18 7.73
CA PRO A 60 14.79 -15.58 7.86
C PRO A 60 14.77 -16.41 6.57
N GLN A 61 14.87 -15.80 5.40
CA GLN A 61 14.81 -16.47 4.09
C GLN A 61 16.14 -17.03 3.57
N GLU A 62 17.30 -16.72 4.16
CA GLU A 62 18.61 -16.98 3.51
C GLU A 62 19.55 -17.95 4.23
N CYS A 63 19.10 -18.74 5.22
CA CYS A 63 19.91 -19.87 5.71
C CYS A 63 19.23 -21.22 5.44
N ALA A 64 20.02 -22.15 4.90
CA ALA A 64 19.63 -23.50 4.50
C ALA A 64 19.11 -24.39 5.64
N THR A 65 19.06 -23.90 6.88
CA THR A 65 18.72 -24.71 8.05
C THR A 65 17.33 -24.45 8.60
N ALA A 66 16.64 -23.31 8.42
CA ALA A 66 15.24 -23.18 8.87
C ALA A 66 14.47 -22.11 8.09
N TRP A 67 13.23 -22.41 7.67
CA TRP A 67 12.39 -21.45 6.94
C TRP A 67 10.92 -21.50 7.37
N TYR A 68 10.24 -20.37 7.19
CA TYR A 68 8.78 -20.29 7.28
C TYR A 68 8.20 -19.71 6.00
N GLU A 69 6.94 -20.02 5.72
CA GLU A 69 6.17 -19.39 4.65
C GLU A 69 4.85 -18.86 5.19
N THR A 70 4.51 -17.64 4.80
CA THR A 70 3.15 -17.12 4.92
C THR A 70 2.60 -16.93 3.51
N LEU A 71 1.55 -17.67 3.17
CA LEU A 71 0.88 -17.62 1.87
C LEU A 71 -0.55 -17.14 2.06
N PHE A 72 -0.84 -15.95 1.55
CA PHE A 72 -2.20 -15.42 1.50
C PHE A 72 -2.69 -15.45 0.06
N SER A 73 -3.78 -16.18 -0.15
CA SER A 73 -4.34 -16.42 -1.47
C SER A 73 -5.84 -16.12 -1.57
N GLY A 74 -6.49 -15.94 -0.42
CA GLY A 74 -7.91 -15.68 -0.22
C GLY A 74 -8.17 -15.18 1.20
N GLY A 75 -9.43 -15.04 1.60
CA GLY A 75 -9.83 -14.77 2.97
C GLY A 75 -9.50 -13.37 3.50
N THR A 76 -9.69 -13.19 4.82
CA THR A 76 -9.48 -11.92 5.52
C THR A 76 -8.46 -12.05 6.64
N LEU A 77 -7.44 -11.19 6.64
CA LEU A 77 -6.62 -10.88 7.80
C LEU A 77 -7.18 -9.63 8.48
N GLY A 78 -7.76 -9.79 9.66
CA GLY A 78 -8.25 -8.71 10.50
C GLY A 78 -7.36 -8.46 11.72
N ALA A 79 -7.68 -7.42 12.48
CA ALA A 79 -6.97 -7.07 13.71
C ALA A 79 -7.97 -6.70 14.81
N TYR A 80 -7.76 -7.17 16.02
CA TYR A 80 -8.53 -6.73 17.20
C TYR A 80 -7.71 -5.87 18.19
N ALA A 81 -6.49 -5.54 17.78
CA ALA A 81 -5.60 -4.57 18.38
C ALA A 81 -4.66 -4.08 17.27
N SER A 82 -4.08 -2.87 17.40
CA SER A 82 -3.03 -2.45 16.47
C SER A 82 -1.86 -3.42 16.51
N THR A 83 -1.40 -3.86 15.34
CA THR A 83 -0.57 -5.06 15.20
C THR A 83 0.60 -4.85 14.24
N VAL A 84 1.70 -5.57 14.46
CA VAL A 84 2.87 -5.58 13.58
C VAL A 84 3.10 -6.98 13.03
N ASN A 85 2.89 -7.15 11.73
CA ASN A 85 3.19 -8.36 11.00
C ASN A 85 4.64 -8.32 10.50
N ARG A 86 5.49 -9.13 11.14
CA ARG A 86 6.92 -9.26 10.81
C ARG A 86 7.18 -10.31 9.72
N ALA A 87 6.23 -11.21 9.48
CA ALA A 87 6.36 -12.25 8.47
C ALA A 87 6.40 -11.67 7.04
N HIS A 88 7.40 -12.07 6.27
CA HIS A 88 7.32 -11.95 4.81
C HIS A 88 6.16 -12.82 4.32
N THR A 89 5.36 -12.27 3.42
CA THR A 89 4.10 -12.87 3.00
C THR A 89 4.02 -12.90 1.49
N ARG A 90 3.82 -14.10 0.95
CA ARG A 90 3.54 -14.32 -0.47
C ARG A 90 2.05 -14.13 -0.71
N LEU A 91 1.72 -13.28 -1.66
CA LEU A 91 0.38 -13.07 -2.17
C LEU A 91 0.16 -13.92 -3.44
N SER A 92 -1.02 -14.50 -3.55
CA SER A 92 -1.49 -15.22 -4.73
C SER A 92 -2.97 -14.91 -4.98
N ASP A 93 -3.43 -15.02 -6.23
CA ASP A 93 -4.86 -14.91 -6.56
C ASP A 93 -5.54 -16.28 -6.68
N ALA A 94 -4.88 -17.37 -6.27
CA ALA A 94 -5.42 -18.73 -6.37
C ALA A 94 -6.79 -18.90 -5.69
N HIS A 95 -7.13 -18.04 -4.72
CA HIS A 95 -8.44 -18.00 -4.06
C HIS A 95 -9.01 -16.57 -4.01
N GLY A 96 -8.73 -15.75 -5.04
CA GLY A 96 -9.31 -14.41 -5.19
C GLY A 96 -8.53 -13.26 -4.53
N GLY A 97 -7.35 -13.53 -3.97
CA GLY A 97 -6.53 -12.52 -3.31
C GLY A 97 -6.97 -12.26 -1.88
N VAL A 98 -6.15 -11.53 -1.12
CA VAL A 98 -6.36 -11.36 0.33
C VAL A 98 -7.02 -10.04 0.68
N THR A 99 -7.89 -10.06 1.68
CA THR A 99 -8.42 -8.84 2.34
C THR A 99 -7.66 -8.55 3.63
N PHE A 100 -7.13 -7.34 3.77
CA PHE A 100 -6.64 -6.79 5.03
C PHE A 100 -7.72 -5.87 5.61
N ARG A 101 -8.37 -6.30 6.69
CA ARG A 101 -9.37 -5.50 7.39
C ARG A 101 -8.73 -4.83 8.60
N ALA A 102 -8.44 -3.53 8.49
CA ALA A 102 -7.84 -2.74 9.56
C ALA A 102 -8.91 -2.28 10.58
N ALA A 103 -9.64 -3.26 11.09
CA ALA A 103 -10.66 -3.12 12.11
C ALA A 103 -11.00 -4.51 12.70
N ASP A 104 -11.55 -4.52 13.91
CA ASP A 104 -12.13 -5.75 14.46
C ASP A 104 -13.46 -6.12 13.77
N THR A 105 -14.11 -7.19 14.23
CA THR A 105 -15.41 -7.63 13.71
C THR A 105 -16.56 -6.67 13.99
N ASN A 106 -16.40 -5.77 14.97
CA ASN A 106 -17.39 -4.74 15.33
C ASN A 106 -17.13 -3.42 14.59
N GLY A 107 -16.09 -3.35 13.74
CA GLY A 107 -15.73 -2.16 13.00
C GLY A 107 -14.83 -1.18 13.76
N THR A 108 -14.37 -1.52 14.97
CA THR A 108 -13.42 -0.67 15.72
C THR A 108 -12.12 -0.55 14.93
N PRO A 109 -11.66 0.67 14.57
CA PRO A 109 -10.49 0.83 13.72
C PRO A 109 -9.21 0.47 14.47
N PHE A 110 -8.31 -0.25 13.79
CA PHE A 110 -6.97 -0.58 14.26
C PHE A 110 -5.93 -0.37 13.16
N THR A 111 -4.66 -0.29 13.53
CA THR A 111 -3.57 -0.23 12.55
C THR A 111 -2.97 -1.61 12.33
N ILE A 112 -2.93 -2.07 11.09
CA ILE A 112 -2.13 -3.23 10.67
C ILE A 112 -0.85 -2.72 10.02
N THR A 113 0.30 -2.96 10.66
CA THR A 113 1.61 -2.66 10.08
C THR A 113 2.22 -3.91 9.48
N GLN A 114 2.30 -3.97 8.16
CA GLN A 114 2.99 -5.02 7.42
C GLN A 114 4.47 -4.66 7.27
N GLN A 115 5.29 -5.12 8.21
CA GLN A 115 6.74 -4.90 8.23
C GLN A 115 7.50 -5.88 7.33
N GLY A 116 7.08 -7.15 7.31
CA GLY A 116 7.62 -8.13 6.38
C GLY A 116 7.19 -7.84 4.95
N ALA A 117 8.08 -8.10 3.98
CA ALA A 117 7.81 -7.82 2.57
C ALA A 117 6.60 -8.61 2.04
N LEU A 118 5.76 -7.95 1.25
CA LEU A 118 4.74 -8.57 0.41
C LEU A 118 5.34 -8.88 -0.95
N VAL A 119 5.25 -10.15 -1.37
CA VAL A 119 5.82 -10.66 -2.63
C VAL A 119 4.79 -11.49 -3.40
N GLY A 120 5.00 -11.76 -4.68
CA GLY A 120 4.13 -12.63 -5.48
C GLY A 120 3.07 -11.89 -6.29
N SER A 121 2.21 -12.63 -6.99
CA SER A 121 1.31 -12.06 -7.99
C SER A 121 -0.08 -11.68 -7.46
N GLY A 122 -0.43 -12.08 -6.24
CA GLY A 122 -1.79 -11.88 -5.71
C GLY A 122 -2.14 -10.43 -5.38
N GLY A 123 -3.42 -10.10 -5.50
CA GLY A 123 -4.00 -8.81 -5.13
C GLY A 123 -4.20 -8.64 -3.62
N LEU A 124 -4.30 -7.37 -3.22
CA LEU A 124 -4.54 -6.94 -1.85
C LEU A 124 -5.75 -5.99 -1.80
N ARG A 125 -6.74 -6.34 -0.98
CA ARG A 125 -7.89 -5.47 -0.71
C ARG A 125 -7.82 -4.94 0.72
N LYS A 126 -7.78 -3.62 0.89
CA LYS A 126 -7.80 -2.94 2.19
C LYS A 126 -9.23 -2.52 2.53
N THR A 127 -9.74 -2.96 3.68
CA THR A 127 -11.06 -2.60 4.26
C THR A 127 -10.91 -2.17 5.73
N GLY A 128 -12.01 -1.78 6.38
CA GLY A 128 -12.03 -1.30 7.76
C GLY A 128 -11.53 0.15 7.87
N ALA A 129 -12.13 0.92 8.78
CA ALA A 129 -11.86 2.35 8.94
C ALA A 129 -10.43 2.69 9.39
N GLY A 130 -9.69 1.73 9.96
CA GLY A 130 -8.30 1.92 10.40
C GLY A 130 -7.27 1.94 9.27
N ALA A 131 -6.00 1.84 9.64
CA ALA A 131 -4.87 1.99 8.72
C ALA A 131 -4.20 0.65 8.39
N LEU A 132 -3.81 0.47 7.13
CA LEU A 132 -2.81 -0.53 6.73
C LEU A 132 -1.52 0.20 6.36
N VAL A 133 -0.44 -0.10 7.05
CA VAL A 133 0.89 0.46 6.78
C VAL A 133 1.74 -0.60 6.11
N LEU A 134 2.13 -0.37 4.86
CA LEU A 134 3.14 -1.18 4.18
C LEU A 134 4.51 -0.61 4.54
N ALA A 135 5.20 -1.23 5.49
CA ALA A 135 6.42 -0.71 6.08
C ALA A 135 7.72 -1.32 5.54
N SER A 136 7.62 -2.36 4.70
CA SER A 136 8.77 -2.90 3.99
C SER A 136 9.13 -2.04 2.77
N PRO A 137 10.39 -1.63 2.59
CA PRO A 137 10.81 -0.94 1.37
C PRO A 137 10.95 -1.86 0.15
N VAL A 138 10.92 -3.18 0.37
CA VAL A 138 11.16 -4.21 -0.65
C VAL A 138 9.89 -5.02 -0.96
N ASN A 139 8.72 -4.38 -0.88
CA ASN A 139 7.49 -4.98 -1.39
C ASN A 139 7.61 -5.15 -2.92
N THR A 140 7.46 -6.38 -3.40
CA THR A 140 7.58 -6.73 -4.84
C THR A 140 6.35 -7.43 -5.38
N TYR A 141 5.24 -7.44 -4.63
CA TYR A 141 3.99 -8.00 -5.14
C TYR A 141 3.49 -7.20 -6.35
N THR A 142 2.95 -7.90 -7.35
CA THR A 142 2.53 -7.29 -8.62
C THR A 142 1.01 -7.23 -8.79
N GLY A 143 0.27 -7.88 -7.88
CA GLY A 143 -1.18 -7.88 -7.90
C GLY A 143 -1.80 -6.52 -7.59
N LYS A 144 -3.07 -6.35 -7.98
CA LYS A 144 -3.80 -5.10 -7.80
C LYS A 144 -4.03 -4.81 -6.31
N THR A 145 -3.70 -3.58 -5.89
CA THR A 145 -4.13 -3.05 -4.59
C THR A 145 -5.42 -2.26 -4.74
N VAL A 146 -6.42 -2.59 -3.91
CA VAL A 146 -7.71 -1.90 -3.82
C VAL A 146 -7.90 -1.40 -2.41
N VAL A 147 -8.02 -0.08 -2.24
CA VAL A 147 -8.41 0.54 -0.96
C VAL A 147 -9.90 0.81 -1.01
N ALA A 148 -10.67 0.01 -0.28
CA ALA A 148 -12.12 0.17 -0.21
C ALA A 148 -12.55 1.03 0.98
N GLU A 149 -11.81 0.98 2.09
CA GLU A 149 -12.09 1.75 3.30
C GLU A 149 -10.80 2.08 4.08
N GLY A 150 -10.88 3.15 4.87
CA GLY A 150 -9.80 3.60 5.75
C GLY A 150 -8.57 4.08 4.99
N THR A 151 -7.40 3.96 5.62
CA THR A 151 -6.14 4.48 5.06
C THR A 151 -5.19 3.36 4.66
N LEU A 152 -4.59 3.46 3.49
CA LEU A 152 -3.38 2.73 3.11
C LEU A 152 -2.20 3.70 3.19
N SER A 153 -1.23 3.42 4.05
CA SER A 153 0.01 4.18 4.18
C SER A 153 1.18 3.36 3.65
N LEU A 154 2.08 4.02 2.92
CA LEU A 154 3.36 3.45 2.52
C LEU A 154 4.41 4.12 3.40
N ASN A 155 5.07 3.35 4.27
CA ASN A 155 6.22 3.87 5.00
C ASN A 155 7.44 3.77 4.08
N VAL A 156 7.46 4.64 3.07
CA VAL A 156 8.63 4.86 2.23
C VAL A 156 9.66 5.64 3.05
N PHE A 157 10.95 5.34 2.89
CA PHE A 157 12.03 6.04 3.57
C PHE A 157 11.83 7.57 3.52
N SER A 158 12.19 8.23 4.62
CA SER A 158 12.33 9.70 4.67
C SER A 158 13.15 10.16 3.45
N GLY A 159 12.50 10.84 2.51
CA GLY A 159 13.12 11.29 1.26
C GLY A 159 12.29 11.05 -0.01
N VAL A 160 11.26 10.20 0.02
CA VAL A 160 10.30 10.11 -1.08
C VAL A 160 9.29 11.26 -0.96
N MET A 161 9.45 12.28 -1.78
CA MET A 161 8.45 13.34 -1.93
C MET A 161 7.29 12.80 -2.78
N THR A 162 6.16 12.51 -2.17
CA THR A 162 4.93 12.24 -2.91
C THR A 162 4.20 13.54 -3.18
N ALA A 163 3.75 13.73 -4.41
CA ALA A 163 2.90 14.85 -4.75
C ALA A 163 1.45 14.37 -4.87
N ARG A 164 0.54 15.07 -4.20
CA ARG A 164 -0.87 14.72 -4.11
C ARG A 164 -1.71 15.86 -4.66
N TRP A 165 -2.52 15.57 -5.68
CA TRP A 165 -3.49 16.50 -6.21
C TRP A 165 -4.89 16.01 -5.91
N ALA A 166 -5.66 16.79 -5.14
CA ALA A 166 -7.04 16.52 -4.84
C ALA A 166 -7.94 17.48 -5.63
N ALA A 167 -8.92 16.94 -6.35
CA ALA A 167 -9.83 17.77 -7.13
C ALA A 167 -10.86 18.48 -6.23
N ASP A 168 -11.17 17.92 -5.06
CA ASP A 168 -12.12 18.50 -4.11
C ASP A 168 -11.72 19.90 -3.63
N SER A 169 -10.41 20.12 -3.48
CA SER A 169 -9.84 21.40 -3.06
C SER A 169 -9.73 22.43 -4.19
N LEU A 170 -10.09 22.08 -5.45
CA LEU A 170 -10.09 23.04 -6.55
C LEU A 170 -11.28 24.00 -6.41
N ALA A 171 -10.96 25.30 -6.37
CA ALA A 171 -11.90 26.41 -6.46
C ALA A 171 -12.23 26.76 -7.91
N VAL A 172 -12.58 25.74 -8.70
CA VAL A 172 -13.00 25.86 -10.12
C VAL A 172 -14.45 25.39 -10.22
N THR A 173 -15.28 26.06 -11.02
CA THR A 173 -16.66 25.63 -11.28
C THR A 173 -16.68 24.34 -12.12
N PRO A 174 -17.59 23.38 -11.89
CA PRO A 174 -17.70 22.19 -12.75
C PRO A 174 -17.81 22.56 -14.24
N GLY A 175 -17.04 21.87 -15.09
CA GLY A 175 -16.88 22.20 -16.51
C GLY A 175 -15.84 23.30 -16.80
N GLY A 176 -15.37 24.03 -15.80
CA GLY A 176 -14.35 25.06 -15.93
C GLY A 176 -12.95 24.51 -16.14
N ALA A 177 -12.11 25.28 -16.82
CA ALA A 177 -10.70 24.97 -17.02
C ALA A 177 -9.92 25.03 -15.70
N VAL A 178 -9.14 23.99 -15.44
CA VAL A 178 -8.17 23.93 -14.34
C VAL A 178 -6.85 24.44 -14.90
N ALA A 179 -6.59 25.74 -14.74
CA ALA A 179 -5.35 26.37 -15.21
C ALA A 179 -4.16 26.11 -14.28
N GLU A 180 -4.44 26.00 -12.98
CA GLU A 180 -3.47 25.70 -11.93
C GLU A 180 -4.05 24.64 -11.00
N TRP A 181 -3.24 23.65 -10.63
CA TRP A 181 -3.61 22.65 -9.64
C TRP A 181 -2.46 22.47 -8.65
N PRO A 182 -2.54 23.12 -7.48
CA PRO A 182 -1.51 22.96 -6.46
C PRO A 182 -1.57 21.56 -5.86
N CYS A 183 -0.41 21.01 -5.50
CA CYS A 183 -0.36 19.88 -4.58
C CYS A 183 -1.07 20.27 -3.27
N ALA A 184 -1.69 19.29 -2.62
CA ALA A 184 -2.44 19.47 -1.39
C ALA A 184 -1.60 20.19 -0.31
N LEU A 185 -2.28 21.04 0.47
CA LEU A 185 -1.67 21.92 1.46
C LEU A 185 -0.76 21.14 2.42
N GLY A 186 0.51 21.56 2.52
CA GLY A 186 1.52 20.98 3.42
C GLY A 186 2.62 20.17 2.71
N GLU A 187 2.46 19.82 1.43
CA GLU A 187 3.43 19.04 0.63
C GLU A 187 3.95 19.86 -0.59
N SER A 188 4.19 21.16 -0.37
CA SER A 188 4.25 22.21 -1.39
C SER A 188 5.57 22.30 -2.18
N TYR A 189 5.81 21.37 -3.09
CA TYR A 189 6.85 21.53 -4.14
C TYR A 189 6.36 21.28 -5.56
N TRP A 190 5.24 20.57 -5.72
CA TRP A 190 4.75 20.16 -7.03
C TRP A 190 3.43 20.86 -7.36
N SER A 191 3.31 21.37 -8.58
CA SER A 191 2.05 21.91 -9.11
C SER A 191 1.91 21.54 -10.57
N PHE A 192 0.66 21.38 -10.99
CA PHE A 192 0.34 21.44 -12.41
C PHE A 192 0.08 22.90 -12.79
N SER A 193 0.67 23.34 -13.91
CA SER A 193 0.29 24.60 -14.57
C SER A 193 0.05 24.37 -16.06
N HIS A 194 -1.02 24.99 -16.56
CA HIS A 194 -1.34 24.96 -17.98
C HIS A 194 -0.24 25.64 -18.83
N ALA A 195 0.38 26.71 -18.32
CA ALA A 195 1.48 27.39 -18.98
C ALA A 195 2.67 26.44 -19.24
N LEU A 196 3.01 25.59 -18.27
CA LEU A 196 4.04 24.57 -18.45
C LEU A 196 3.62 23.50 -19.46
N ALA A 197 2.36 23.06 -19.43
CA ALA A 197 1.86 22.11 -20.43
C ALA A 197 2.01 22.66 -21.86
N VAL A 198 1.71 23.94 -22.07
CA VAL A 198 1.91 24.65 -23.35
C VAL A 198 3.39 24.76 -23.71
N ALA A 199 4.27 25.03 -22.74
CA ALA A 199 5.71 25.09 -22.98
C ALA A 199 6.30 23.74 -23.44
N ILE A 200 5.76 22.62 -22.94
CA ILE A 200 6.14 21.26 -23.38
C ILE A 200 5.53 20.93 -24.75
N ARG A 201 4.25 21.27 -24.95
CA ARG A 201 3.52 21.06 -26.20
C ARG A 201 2.58 22.22 -26.44
N SER A 202 2.89 23.04 -27.44
CA SER A 202 2.18 24.30 -27.73
C SER A 202 0.69 24.14 -28.03
N THR A 203 0.24 22.96 -28.46
CA THR A 203 -1.17 22.67 -28.74
C THR A 203 -1.96 22.23 -27.50
N SER A 204 -1.35 22.24 -26.31
CA SER A 204 -2.03 21.80 -25.09
C SER A 204 -3.13 22.80 -24.69
N THR A 205 -4.22 22.29 -24.13
CA THR A 205 -5.31 23.01 -23.45
C THR A 205 -5.31 22.64 -21.97
N ALA A 206 -5.95 23.46 -21.14
CA ALA A 206 -6.13 23.16 -19.73
C ALA A 206 -7.13 22.00 -19.58
N PRO A 207 -6.87 21.02 -18.68
CA PRO A 207 -7.89 20.04 -18.33
C PRO A 207 -9.09 20.73 -17.68
N ILE A 208 -10.24 20.08 -17.67
CA ILE A 208 -11.45 20.64 -17.05
C ILE A 208 -11.77 19.94 -15.73
N LEU A 209 -12.37 20.68 -14.80
CA LEU A 209 -13.05 20.07 -13.67
C LEU A 209 -14.27 19.32 -14.23
N ALA A 210 -14.39 18.04 -13.90
CA ALA A 210 -15.50 17.21 -14.32
C ALA A 210 -16.83 17.85 -13.93
N PRO A 211 -17.81 17.94 -14.85
CA PRO A 211 -19.18 18.36 -14.53
C PRO A 211 -19.85 17.48 -13.47
N GLU A 212 -19.44 16.21 -13.40
CA GLU A 212 -20.00 15.20 -12.50
C GLU A 212 -18.96 14.76 -11.47
N THR A 213 -19.44 14.38 -10.29
CA THR A 213 -18.61 13.77 -9.24
C THR A 213 -18.33 12.30 -9.54
N MET A 214 -17.12 11.83 -9.21
CA MET A 214 -16.76 10.41 -9.19
C MET A 214 -16.79 9.92 -7.74
N ASN A 215 -17.68 8.98 -7.42
CA ASN A 215 -17.85 8.42 -6.08
C ASN A 215 -18.08 9.49 -4.99
N GLY A 216 -18.82 10.55 -5.31
CA GLY A 216 -19.10 11.66 -4.38
C GLY A 216 -18.00 12.74 -4.29
N HIS A 217 -16.91 12.59 -5.04
CA HIS A 217 -15.80 13.55 -5.07
C HIS A 217 -15.68 14.24 -6.43
N LYS A 218 -15.15 15.46 -6.47
CA LYS A 218 -14.79 16.15 -7.72
C LYS A 218 -13.69 15.36 -8.45
N ALA A 219 -13.59 15.53 -9.76
CA ALA A 219 -12.56 14.92 -10.58
C ALA A 219 -12.05 15.91 -11.65
N VAL A 220 -10.83 15.74 -12.13
CA VAL A 220 -10.28 16.49 -13.27
C VAL A 220 -10.21 15.59 -14.48
N ARG A 221 -10.75 16.03 -15.62
CA ARG A 221 -10.79 15.28 -16.88
C ARG A 221 -9.69 15.78 -17.83
N PHE A 222 -8.93 14.82 -18.37
CA PHE A 222 -7.92 15.03 -19.41
C PHE A 222 -8.33 14.24 -20.64
N ASN A 223 -8.39 14.87 -21.82
CA ASN A 223 -8.61 14.15 -23.07
C ASN A 223 -7.31 13.66 -23.74
N GLY A 224 -6.13 14.09 -23.28
CA GLY A 224 -4.80 13.66 -23.75
C GLY A 224 -4.43 14.10 -25.19
N ALA A 225 -5.41 14.38 -26.04
CA ALA A 225 -5.22 14.89 -27.39
C ALA A 225 -4.91 16.40 -27.38
N ASN A 226 -5.71 17.15 -26.61
CA ASN A 226 -5.62 18.58 -26.40
C ASN A 226 -5.27 18.89 -24.94
N ASP A 227 -5.92 18.26 -23.96
CA ASP A 227 -5.66 18.53 -22.54
C ASP A 227 -4.41 17.77 -22.09
N ALA A 228 -3.48 18.46 -21.46
CA ALA A 228 -2.22 17.88 -21.00
C ALA A 228 -1.94 18.22 -19.53
N LEU A 229 -1.07 17.40 -18.90
CA LEU A 229 -0.57 17.61 -17.56
C LEU A 229 0.89 18.10 -17.63
N GLY A 230 1.11 19.40 -17.41
CA GLY A 230 2.44 19.99 -17.23
C GLY A 230 2.76 20.14 -15.74
N MET A 231 3.72 19.38 -15.23
CA MET A 231 4.09 19.36 -13.81
C MET A 231 5.46 20.00 -13.57
N SER A 232 5.55 20.94 -12.63
CA SER A 232 6.83 21.45 -12.13
C SER A 232 7.06 21.00 -10.69
N GLY A 233 8.31 20.66 -10.36
CA GLY A 233 8.75 20.27 -9.03
C GLY A 233 9.93 21.09 -8.49
N LEU A 234 10.27 22.21 -9.10
CA LEU A 234 11.52 22.95 -8.83
C LEU A 234 11.30 24.45 -8.74
N LEU A 235 12.07 25.10 -7.85
CA LEU A 235 12.09 26.54 -7.61
C LEU A 235 12.65 27.35 -8.80
N THR A 236 13.32 26.75 -9.81
CA THR A 236 13.80 27.50 -11.00
C THR A 236 13.85 26.77 -12.36
N THR A 237 13.81 25.43 -12.48
CA THR A 237 13.82 24.77 -13.81
C THR A 237 13.14 23.38 -13.79
N THR A 238 12.36 23.07 -14.82
CA THR A 238 11.42 21.94 -14.91
C THR A 238 12.04 20.53 -15.14
N PRO A 239 11.34 19.43 -14.78
CA PRO A 239 11.94 18.10 -14.59
C PRO A 239 11.99 17.18 -15.84
N VAL A 240 11.75 17.68 -17.05
CA VAL A 240 11.76 16.84 -18.27
C VAL A 240 13.11 16.82 -19.01
N ASN A 241 14.17 17.39 -18.44
CA ASN A 241 15.49 17.30 -19.06
C ASN A 241 16.03 15.86 -18.89
N GLY A 242 15.95 15.04 -19.95
CA GLY A 242 16.50 13.68 -20.00
C GLY A 242 15.51 12.51 -19.79
N ALA A 243 14.20 12.73 -19.65
CA ALA A 243 13.24 11.63 -19.45
C ALA A 243 12.75 11.03 -20.78
N GLY A 244 13.15 9.77 -21.06
CA GLY A 244 12.80 9.09 -22.32
C GLY A 244 11.37 8.55 -22.45
N ARG A 245 10.63 8.41 -21.33
CA ARG A 245 9.20 8.00 -21.33
C ARG A 245 8.50 8.46 -20.04
N ALA A 246 7.62 9.46 -20.11
CA ALA A 246 6.65 9.75 -19.07
C ALA A 246 5.32 9.06 -19.40
N ARG A 247 4.80 8.22 -18.49
CA ARG A 247 3.51 7.54 -18.66
C ARG A 247 2.54 7.96 -17.56
N ALA A 248 1.72 8.96 -17.84
CA ALA A 248 0.55 9.25 -17.01
C ALA A 248 -0.51 8.19 -17.30
N THR A 249 -0.83 7.36 -16.30
CA THR A 249 -1.87 6.33 -16.44
C THR A 249 -3.14 6.86 -15.76
N ALA A 250 -4.07 7.41 -16.55
CA ALA A 250 -5.43 7.64 -16.07
C ALA A 250 -6.16 6.28 -16.07
N ARG A 251 -6.49 5.75 -14.88
CA ARG A 251 -7.41 4.62 -14.79
C ARG A 251 -8.82 5.13 -15.03
N ARG A 252 -9.43 4.75 -16.16
CA ARG A 252 -10.89 4.60 -16.23
C ARG A 252 -11.28 3.38 -15.40
N SER A 253 -12.21 3.56 -14.47
CA SER A 253 -13.19 2.51 -14.14
C SER A 253 -14.42 2.75 -15.00
#